data_AF-A0A957JHR8-F1
#
_entry.id   AF-A0A957JHR8-F1
#
_cell.length_a   1.000
_cell.length_b   1.000
_cell.length_c   1.000
_cell.angle_alpha   90.00
_cell.angle_beta   90.00
_cell.angle_gamma   90.00
#
_symmetry.space_group_name_H-M   'P 1'
#
loop_
_entity.id
_entity.type
_entity.pdbx_description
1 polymer ?
#
loop_
_entity_poly.entity_id
_entity_poly.type
_entity_poly.pdbx_seq_one_letter_code
_entity_poly.pdbx_strand_id
1 'polypeptide(L)' 'MDREQEVTENLTTTGHLLQIVAYCCEHCAYAAADLAGGLRMQYPPDIKIVQLPCTGRIDVLLALQAFESGVDGLMVVG' A
#
# COMPACT_ATOMS: atom_id res chain seq x y z
N MET A 1 12.43 8.62 10.82
CA MET A 1 11.06 9.03 10.48
C MET A 1 11.01 9.34 8.98
N ASP A 2 11.73 8.57 8.15
CA ASP A 2 12.24 9.07 6.85
C ASP A 2 12.26 7.99 5.74
N ARG A 3 11.47 6.91 5.86
CA ARG A 3 11.42 5.84 4.83
C ARG A 3 10.03 5.54 4.27
N GLU A 4 8.98 6.21 4.75
CA GLU A 4 7.61 6.05 4.22
C GLU A 4 7.38 6.90 2.94
N GLN A 5 8.29 7.83 2.61
CA GLN A 5 8.16 8.77 1.50
C GLN A 5 8.83 8.35 0.19
N GLU A 6 9.61 7.26 0.16
CA GLU A 6 10.35 6.88 -1.05
C GLU A 6 9.51 6.08 -2.07
N VAL A 7 8.33 5.58 -1.68
CA VAL A 7 7.48 4.75 -2.55
C VAL A 7 6.62 5.58 -3.51
N THR A 8 6.44 6.88 -3.24
CA THR A 8 5.47 7.75 -3.95
C THR A 8 6.03 8.51 -5.15
N GLU A 9 7.33 8.45 -5.45
CA GLU A 9 7.95 9.37 -6.45
C GLU A 9 8.06 8.82 -7.89
N ASN A 10 7.62 7.59 -8.21
CA ASN A 10 7.86 6.98 -9.52
C ASN A 10 6.62 6.44 -10.27
N LEU A 11 5.41 7.00 -10.08
CA LEU A 11 4.22 6.59 -10.82
C LEU A 11 3.85 7.57 -11.94
N THR A 12 4.72 7.68 -12.94
CA THR A 12 4.31 8.27 -14.22
C THR A 12 4.82 7.38 -15.33
N THR A 13 3.92 6.70 -16.05
CA THR A 13 3.74 6.81 -17.51
C THR A 13 3.03 5.56 -18.09
N THR A 14 1.87 5.81 -18.74
CA THR A 14 1.17 5.05 -19.81
C THR A 14 0.04 4.07 -19.45
N GLY A 15 -1.20 4.55 -19.68
CA GLY A 15 -2.44 3.75 -19.86
C GLY A 15 -3.06 3.25 -18.55
N HIS A 16 -4.12 3.93 -18.05
CA HIS A 16 -4.72 3.74 -16.71
C HIS A 16 -4.87 2.26 -16.28
N LEU A 17 -3.84 1.75 -15.62
CA LEU A 17 -3.86 0.55 -14.80
C LEU A 17 -4.19 1.03 -13.38
N LEU A 18 -5.28 0.53 -12.80
CA LEU A 18 -5.74 0.92 -11.47
C LEU A 18 -4.57 0.87 -10.50
N GLN A 19 -4.27 1.94 -9.78
CA GLN A 19 -3.22 1.94 -8.76
C GLN A 19 -3.86 1.92 -7.38
N ILE A 20 -3.56 0.88 -6.60
CA ILE A 20 -4.10 0.70 -5.25
C ILE A 20 -2.96 0.64 -4.25
N VAL A 21 -3.01 1.47 -3.21
CA VAL A 21 -2.08 1.40 -2.08
C VAL A 21 -2.74 0.65 -0.93
N ALA A 22 -2.05 -0.38 -0.44
CA ALA A 22 -2.46 -1.19 0.69
C ALA A 22 -1.59 -0.89 1.90
N TYR A 23 -2.16 -0.26 2.91
CA TYR A 23 -1.52 -0.05 4.20
C TYR A 23 -1.69 -1.29 5.08
N CYS A 24 -0.58 -1.96 5.35
CA CYS A 24 -0.53 -3.22 6.07
C CYS A 24 0.14 -3.05 7.43
N CYS A 25 -0.53 -3.48 8.49
CA CYS A 25 0.10 -3.71 9.79
C CYS A 25 1.24 -4.73 9.68
N GLU A 26 2.39 -4.42 10.25
CA GLU A 26 3.59 -5.26 10.31
C GLU A 26 3.31 -6.66 10.90
N HIS A 27 2.50 -6.75 11.96
CA HIS A 27 2.34 -8.01 12.69
C HIS A 27 1.27 -8.95 12.09
N CYS A 28 0.23 -8.39 11.48
CA CYS A 28 -0.94 -9.16 11.03
C CYS A 28 -1.03 -9.18 9.50
N ALA A 29 -1.22 -8.00 8.89
CA ALA A 29 -1.45 -7.90 7.45
C ALA A 29 -0.21 -8.21 6.62
N TYR A 30 0.97 -7.73 7.04
CA TYR A 30 2.22 -8.00 6.32
C TYR A 30 2.61 -9.48 6.42
N ALA A 31 2.48 -10.08 7.61
CA ALA A 31 2.66 -11.52 7.77
C ALA A 31 1.69 -12.36 6.91
N ALA A 32 0.43 -11.92 6.77
CA ALA A 32 -0.53 -12.56 5.87
C ALA A 32 -0.15 -12.39 4.39
N ALA A 33 0.37 -11.23 4.00
CA ALA A 33 0.88 -10.98 2.66
C ALA A 33 2.11 -11.83 2.34
N ASP A 34 3.03 -12.01 3.29
CA ASP A 34 4.18 -12.90 3.17
C ASP A 34 3.75 -14.36 3.03
N LEU A 35 2.75 -14.79 3.82
CA LEU A 35 2.16 -16.13 3.68
C LEU A 35 1.52 -16.31 2.30
N ALA A 36 0.81 -15.30 1.79
CA ALA A 36 0.24 -15.31 0.44
C ALA A 36 1.32 -15.45 -0.64
N GLY A 37 2.46 -14.77 -0.45
CA GLY A 37 3.64 -14.91 -1.31
C GLY A 37 4.27 -16.30 -1.23
N GLY A 38 4.39 -16.87 -0.03
CA GLY A 38 4.88 -18.23 0.19
C GLY A 38 3.99 -19.29 -0.46
N LEU A 39 2.68 -19.07 -0.47
CA LEU A 39 1.68 -19.89 -1.16
C LEU A 39 1.63 -19.63 -2.68
N ARG A 40 2.35 -18.63 -3.18
CA ARG A 40 2.35 -18.20 -4.59
C ARG A 40 0.95 -17.84 -5.10
N MET A 41 0.13 -17.24 -4.24
CA MET A 41 -1.18 -16.72 -4.66
C MET A 41 -0.99 -15.57 -5.66
N GLN A 42 -1.65 -15.67 -6.81
CA GLN A 42 -1.62 -14.59 -7.81
C GLN A 42 -2.52 -13.45 -7.37
N TYR A 43 -1.95 -12.24 -7.36
CA TYR A 43 -2.64 -10.99 -7.17
C TYR A 43 -2.25 -10.04 -8.30
N PRO A 44 -3.10 -9.06 -8.65
CA PRO A 44 -2.77 -8.05 -9.65
C PRO A 44 -1.53 -7.23 -9.22
N PRO A 45 -0.60 -6.91 -10.14
CA PRO A 45 0.59 -6.11 -9.84
C PRO A 45 0.28 -4.64 -9.52
N ASP A 46 -0.99 -4.27 -9.66
CA ASP A 46 -1.58 -2.96 -9.42
C ASP A 46 -1.62 -2.53 -7.94
N ILE A 47 -1.39 -3.49 -7.03
CA ILE A 47 -1.43 -3.27 -5.58
C ILE A 47 -0.02 -3.04 -5.03
N LYS A 48 0.19 -1.90 -4.37
CA LYS A 48 1.44 -1.55 -3.68
C LYS A 48 1.26 -1.63 -2.17
N ILE A 49 2.08 -2.44 -1.52
CA ILE A 49 2.01 -2.64 -0.06
C ILE A 49 2.92 -1.63 0.63
N VAL A 50 2.36 -0.88 1.58
CA VAL A 50 3.09 0.02 2.49
C VAL A 50 2.98 -0.52 3.90
N GLN A 51 4.12 -0.80 4.52
CA GLN A 51 4.18 -1.35 5.87
C GLN A 51 4.06 -0.25 6.92
N LEU A 52 3.18 -0.48 7.89
CA LEU A 52 2.97 0.36 9.06
C LEU A 52 3.20 -0.45 10.33
N PRO A 53 3.63 0.15 11.45
CA PRO A 53 3.76 -0.57 12.72
C PRO A 53 2.40 -1.14 13.22
N CYS A 54 1.30 -0.42 12.96
CA CYS A 54 -0.07 -0.84 13.24
C CYS A 54 -1.07 0.00 12.44
N THR A 55 -2.28 -0.50 12.19
CA THR A 55 -3.36 0.25 11.49
C THR A 55 -3.82 1.49 12.24
N GLY A 56 -3.59 1.58 13.55
CA GLY A 56 -3.89 2.77 14.35
C GLY A 56 -3.07 4.01 13.97
N ARG A 57 -2.02 3.87 13.15
CA ARG A 57 -1.25 4.99 12.61
C ARG A 57 -1.93 5.67 11.41
N ILE A 58 -2.97 5.07 10.86
CA ILE A 58 -3.67 5.63 9.71
C ILE A 58 -4.55 6.78 10.18
N ASP A 59 -4.30 7.95 9.59
CA ASP A 59 -5.08 9.16 9.76
C ASP A 59 -5.70 9.56 8.42
N VAL A 60 -6.75 10.37 8.47
CA VAL A 60 -7.41 10.93 7.29
C VAL A 60 -6.42 11.73 6.45
N LEU A 61 -5.48 12.45 7.07
CA LEU A 61 -4.43 13.16 6.33
C LEU A 61 -3.57 12.21 5.49
N LEU A 62 -3.20 11.05 6.05
CA LEU A 62 -2.42 10.05 5.33
C LEU A 62 -3.20 9.49 4.13
N ALA A 63 -4.50 9.22 4.32
CA ALA A 63 -5.38 8.78 3.24
C ALA A 63 -5.51 9.85 2.14
N LEU A 64 -5.66 11.12 2.50
CA LEU A 64 -5.74 12.23 1.54
C LEU A 64 -4.43 12.42 0.78
N GLN A 65 -3.29 12.33 1.45
CA GLN A 65 -1.97 12.37 0.80
C GLN A 65 -1.80 11.24 -0.22
N ALA A 66 -2.31 10.04 0.09
CA ALA A 66 -2.32 8.94 -0.87
C ALA A 66 -3.15 9.31 -2.11
N PHE A 67 -4.35 9.87 -1.95
CA PHE A 67 -5.13 10.33 -3.11
C PHE A 67 -4.47 11.49 -3.89
N GLU A 68 -3.83 12.44 -3.20
CA GLU A 68 -3.06 13.52 -3.83
C GLU A 68 -1.90 12.99 -4.68
N SER A 69 -1.30 11.87 -4.27
CA SER A 69 -0.25 11.20 -5.05
C SER A 69 -0.74 10.43 -6.29
N GLY A 70 -2.05 10.48 -6.60
CA GLY A 70 -2.62 9.90 -7.82
C GLY A 70 -2.98 8.42 -7.69
N VAL A 71 -3.27 7.95 -6.47
CA VAL A 71 -3.73 6.58 -6.22
C VAL A 71 -5.24 6.51 -6.48
N ASP A 72 -5.70 5.50 -7.21
CA ASP A 72 -7.12 5.30 -7.52
C ASP A 72 -7.90 4.69 -6.33
N GLY A 73 -7.20 3.95 -5.46
CA GLY A 73 -7.79 3.27 -4.32
C GLY A 73 -6.85 3.07 -3.14
N LEU A 74 -7.44 3.07 -1.96
CA LEU A 74 -6.76 2.85 -0.69
C LEU A 74 -7.33 1.57 -0.06
N MET A 75 -6.45 0.71 0.46
CA MET A 75 -6.84 -0.42 1.30
C MET A 75 -6.14 -0.34 2.65
N VAL A 76 -6.89 -0.59 3.72
CA VAL A 76 -6.37 -0.65 5.09
C VAL A 76 -6.57 -2.05 5.62
N VAL A 77 -5.48 -2.71 6.03
CA VAL A 77 -5.52 -4.09 6.52
C VAL A 77 -4.76 -4.18 7.83
N GLY A 78 -5.46 -4.70 8.85
CA GLY A 78 -4.98 -4.84 10.22
C GLY A 78 -5.08 -6.26 10.72
#